data_AF-A0A848APN3-F1
#
_entry.id   AF-A0A848APN3-F1
#
_cell.length_a   1.000
_cell.length_b   1.000
_cell.length_c   1.000
_cell.angle_alpha   90.00
_cell.angle_beta   90.00
_cell.angle_gamma   90.00
#
_symmetry.space_group_name_H-M   'P 1'
#
loop_
_entity.id
_entity.type
_entity.pdbx_description
1 polymer ?
#
loop_
_entity_poly.entity_id
_entity_poly.type
_entity_poly.pdbx_seq_one_letter_code
_entity_poly.pdbx_strand_id
1 'polypeptide(L)'
;MSIIRTVLNEYQLTGNIADFLQQLQTKAQTVPPEKDGVQYCRIDELYGFMPPLEIQWHTSASGKEEIRETIRFHQLDGILILQTQWDELSLTVWLAQGTFYCSCLNLFKESYKLRLSPQLDRENYSTLVQLARFQLELLAQSFNTPLLRLPAIRRQLLLTLEKNDDPLFQNCCLEIFIRLLNQEPGGEEILDQEIFLKRAKIQLAEVLSRRAAFTVRPEYRSKYSRAAAYCVEELWGELFIPINLIWGHLANLPYYRQKIREGTPGSFAFEESYHPDGSVVVSEVYPVDAAEQPELVVRLHCDVYREIFPDYHTAVANRKIAMELIRQFHGEEKNDRI
;
A
#
# COMPACT_ATOMS: atom_id res chain seq x y z
N MET A 1 -23.49 -24.62 4.10
CA MET A 1 -22.81 -23.80 3.06
C MET A 1 -23.33 -22.39 3.18
N SER A 2 -22.45 -21.40 3.29
CA SER A 2 -22.87 -19.99 3.38
C SER A 2 -23.58 -19.57 2.08
N ILE A 3 -24.73 -18.91 2.21
CA ILE A 3 -25.51 -18.37 1.07
C ILE A 3 -24.64 -17.41 0.23
N ILE A 4 -23.76 -16.66 0.90
CA ILE A 4 -22.82 -15.73 0.24
C ILE A 4 -21.91 -16.47 -0.74
N ARG A 5 -21.36 -17.62 -0.35
CA ARG A 5 -20.48 -18.40 -1.22
C ARG A 5 -21.20 -18.89 -2.46
N THR A 6 -22.46 -19.30 -2.34
CA THR A 6 -23.27 -19.72 -3.49
C THR A 6 -23.62 -18.55 -4.40
N VAL A 7 -24.02 -17.41 -3.83
CA VAL A 7 -24.50 -16.24 -4.59
C VAL A 7 -23.34 -15.45 -5.24
N LEU A 8 -22.19 -15.38 -4.58
CA LEU A 8 -21.05 -14.55 -4.99
C LEU A 8 -19.86 -15.36 -5.52
N ASN A 9 -20.06 -16.65 -5.84
CA ASN A 9 -18.97 -17.57 -6.19
C ASN A 9 -18.02 -17.05 -7.29
N GLU A 10 -18.53 -16.31 -8.26
CA GLU A 10 -17.76 -15.77 -9.40
C GLU A 10 -16.93 -14.52 -9.04
N TYR A 11 -17.15 -13.94 -7.86
CA TYR A 11 -16.64 -12.64 -7.44
C TYR A 11 -15.61 -12.73 -6.29
N GLN A 12 -15.05 -13.92 -6.07
CA GLN A 12 -14.04 -14.16 -5.04
C GLN A 12 -12.81 -13.27 -5.26
N LEU A 13 -12.23 -12.76 -4.18
CA LEU A 13 -10.89 -12.21 -4.17
C LEU A 13 -9.91 -13.37 -4.04
N THR A 14 -8.98 -13.53 -5.00
CA THR A 14 -8.12 -14.70 -5.14
C THR A 14 -6.67 -14.32 -5.41
N GLY A 15 -5.76 -15.31 -5.37
CA GLY A 15 -4.33 -15.13 -5.62
C GLY A 15 -3.67 -14.20 -4.59
N ASN A 16 -2.71 -13.40 -5.04
CA ASN A 16 -1.94 -12.48 -4.20
C ASN A 16 -2.81 -11.54 -3.34
N ILE A 17 -4.02 -11.20 -3.82
CA ILE A 17 -4.96 -10.37 -3.05
C ILE A 17 -5.46 -11.12 -1.81
N ALA A 18 -5.80 -12.40 -1.96
CA ALA A 18 -6.27 -13.21 -0.84
C ALA A 18 -5.14 -13.42 0.18
N ASP A 19 -3.91 -13.65 -0.29
CA ASP A 19 -2.74 -13.78 0.58
C ASP A 19 -2.47 -12.49 1.35
N PHE A 20 -2.55 -11.33 0.68
CA PHE A 20 -2.43 -10.02 1.32
C PHE A 20 -3.51 -9.79 2.38
N LEU A 21 -4.79 -10.05 2.05
CA LEU A 21 -5.89 -9.93 3.02
C LEU A 21 -5.73 -10.87 4.22
N GLN A 22 -5.22 -12.08 4.00
CA GLN A 22 -4.92 -13.04 5.07
C GLN A 22 -3.79 -12.54 5.96
N GLN A 23 -2.75 -11.92 5.40
CA GLN A 23 -1.68 -11.29 6.17
C GLN A 23 -2.23 -10.16 7.03
N LEU A 24 -3.05 -9.25 6.46
CA LEU A 24 -3.68 -8.16 7.22
C LEU A 24 -4.60 -8.66 8.33
N GLN A 25 -5.40 -9.69 8.06
CA GLN A 25 -6.23 -10.34 9.07
C GLN A 25 -5.37 -10.92 10.21
N THR A 26 -4.30 -11.63 9.86
CA THR A 26 -3.39 -12.23 10.85
C THR A 26 -2.73 -11.15 11.71
N LYS A 27 -2.28 -10.04 11.09
CA LYS A 27 -1.73 -8.88 11.80
C LYS A 27 -2.74 -8.22 12.74
N ALA A 28 -4.02 -8.11 12.36
CA ALA A 28 -5.04 -7.60 13.26
C ALA A 28 -5.29 -8.57 14.43
N GLN A 29 -5.25 -9.88 14.18
CA GLN A 29 -5.52 -10.91 15.18
C GLN A 29 -4.46 -11.03 16.27
N THR A 30 -3.23 -10.58 16.03
CA THR A 30 -2.17 -10.57 17.05
C THR A 30 -2.37 -9.45 18.09
N VAL A 31 -3.21 -8.46 17.78
CA VAL A 31 -3.60 -7.40 18.71
C VAL A 31 -4.75 -7.89 19.61
N PRO A 32 -4.66 -7.71 20.94
CA PRO A 32 -5.78 -8.02 21.81
C PRO A 32 -7.02 -7.21 21.41
N PRO A 33 -8.23 -7.80 21.46
CA PRO A 33 -9.45 -7.07 21.14
C PRO A 33 -9.67 -5.92 22.13
N GLU A 34 -10.17 -4.81 21.63
CA GLU A 34 -10.64 -3.67 22.42
C GLU A 34 -11.87 -4.04 23.26
N LYS A 35 -12.34 -3.09 24.09
CA LYS A 35 -13.50 -3.32 24.97
C LYS A 35 -14.78 -3.68 24.20
N ASP A 36 -14.88 -3.28 22.95
CA ASP A 36 -15.98 -3.62 22.04
C ASP A 36 -15.71 -4.90 21.23
N GLY A 37 -14.72 -5.72 21.58
CA GLY A 37 -14.45 -6.98 20.91
C GLY A 37 -13.87 -6.85 19.49
N VAL A 38 -13.50 -5.63 19.07
CA VAL A 38 -12.88 -5.34 17.78
C VAL A 38 -11.36 -5.39 17.92
N GLN A 39 -10.69 -6.00 16.96
CA GLN A 39 -9.22 -5.95 16.89
C GLN A 39 -8.81 -4.85 15.91
N TYR A 40 -8.06 -3.87 16.39
CA TYR A 40 -7.59 -2.73 15.61
C TYR A 40 -6.07 -2.81 15.42
N CYS A 41 -5.60 -2.54 14.21
CA CYS A 41 -4.19 -2.45 13.87
C CYS A 41 -3.98 -1.31 12.87
N ARG A 42 -2.93 -0.52 13.06
CA ARG A 42 -2.48 0.55 12.18
C ARG A 42 -1.09 0.20 11.65
N ILE A 43 -0.99 0.03 10.33
CA ILE A 43 0.25 -0.27 9.63
C ILE A 43 0.82 1.03 9.06
N ASP A 44 2.02 1.39 9.51
CA ASP A 44 2.77 2.56 9.03
C ASP A 44 4.17 2.19 8.53
N GLU A 45 4.25 1.11 7.76
CA GLU A 45 5.51 0.55 7.25
C GLU A 45 6.22 1.44 6.22
N LEU A 46 5.49 2.39 5.62
CA LEU A 46 5.98 3.35 4.63
C LEU A 46 5.84 4.78 5.13
N TYR A 47 6.00 4.98 6.45
CA TYR A 47 5.83 6.27 7.10
C TYR A 47 6.46 7.42 6.33
N GLY A 48 5.71 8.52 6.26
CA GLY A 48 6.08 9.71 5.50
C GLY A 48 5.99 9.59 3.98
N PHE A 49 5.75 8.42 3.40
CA PHE A 49 5.57 8.25 1.95
C PHE A 49 4.12 7.90 1.58
N MET A 50 3.49 6.97 2.30
CA MET A 50 2.09 6.61 2.13
C MET A 50 1.33 6.88 3.43
N PRO A 51 0.08 7.40 3.38
CA PRO A 51 -0.76 7.49 4.57
C PRO A 51 -0.96 6.12 5.22
N PRO A 52 -1.05 6.03 6.56
CA PRO A 52 -1.13 4.74 7.25
C PRO A 52 -2.37 3.94 6.84
N LEU A 53 -2.25 2.62 6.91
CA LEU A 53 -3.35 1.69 6.65
C LEU A 53 -3.93 1.22 7.98
N GLU A 54 -5.17 1.60 8.25
CA GLU A 54 -5.93 1.16 9.41
C GLU A 54 -6.72 -0.09 9.09
N ILE A 55 -6.73 -1.03 10.03
CA ILE A 55 -7.28 -2.37 9.88
C ILE A 55 -8.16 -2.65 11.09
N GLN A 56 -9.42 -2.98 10.83
CA GLN A 56 -10.35 -3.47 11.85
C GLN A 56 -10.78 -4.88 11.50
N TRP A 57 -10.62 -5.80 12.44
CA TRP A 57 -11.14 -7.15 12.33
C TRP A 57 -12.30 -7.35 13.31
N HIS A 58 -13.46 -7.66 12.74
CA HIS A 58 -14.70 -7.90 13.47
C HIS A 58 -15.08 -9.38 13.42
N THR A 59 -15.46 -9.91 14.58
CA THR A 59 -16.04 -11.25 14.72
C THR A 59 -17.45 -11.16 15.31
N SER A 60 -18.08 -12.30 15.59
CA SER A 60 -19.36 -12.36 16.31
C SER A 60 -19.32 -11.71 17.70
N ALA A 61 -18.13 -11.48 18.27
CA ALA A 61 -17.93 -10.79 19.54
C ALA A 61 -17.93 -9.25 19.43
N SER A 62 -18.03 -8.70 18.22
CA SER A 62 -18.05 -7.25 17.98
C SER A 62 -19.15 -6.55 18.79
N GLY A 63 -18.88 -5.37 19.33
CA GLY A 63 -19.80 -4.53 20.08
C GLY A 63 -20.75 -3.74 19.17
N LYS A 64 -20.42 -3.65 17.88
CA LYS A 64 -21.24 -2.99 16.85
C LYS A 64 -22.36 -3.95 16.39
N GLU A 65 -23.60 -3.67 16.81
CA GLU A 65 -24.76 -4.53 16.55
C GLU A 65 -24.97 -4.83 15.07
N GLU A 66 -24.95 -3.80 14.20
CA GLU A 66 -25.14 -3.97 12.76
C GLU A 66 -24.13 -4.94 12.12
N ILE A 67 -22.88 -4.92 12.60
CA ILE A 67 -21.82 -5.83 12.16
C ILE A 67 -22.09 -7.26 12.65
N ARG A 68 -22.50 -7.43 13.91
CA ARG A 68 -22.86 -8.75 14.46
C ARG A 68 -24.04 -9.37 13.71
N GLU A 69 -25.08 -8.58 13.46
CA GLU A 69 -26.25 -9.00 12.70
C GLU A 69 -25.84 -9.43 11.29
N THR A 70 -24.99 -8.65 10.62
CA THR A 70 -24.45 -8.98 9.29
C THR A 70 -23.68 -10.31 9.31
N ILE A 71 -22.76 -10.49 10.28
CA ILE A 71 -21.98 -11.73 10.43
C ILE A 71 -22.90 -12.93 10.65
N ARG A 72 -23.88 -12.80 11.55
CA ARG A 72 -24.82 -13.88 11.89
C ARG A 72 -25.74 -14.21 10.72
N PHE A 73 -26.31 -13.20 10.08
CA PHE A 73 -27.27 -13.35 8.99
C PHE A 73 -26.63 -14.00 7.76
N HIS A 74 -25.42 -13.58 7.41
CA HIS A 74 -24.70 -14.11 6.25
C HIS A 74 -23.78 -15.30 6.56
N GLN A 75 -23.71 -15.73 7.82
CA GLN A 75 -22.84 -16.81 8.30
C GLN A 75 -21.37 -16.57 7.91
N LEU A 76 -20.88 -15.37 8.21
CA LEU A 76 -19.50 -14.96 7.95
C LEU A 76 -18.58 -15.45 9.08
N ASP A 77 -17.33 -15.74 8.75
CA ASP A 77 -16.28 -15.99 9.74
C ASP A 77 -15.84 -14.69 10.41
N GLY A 78 -15.93 -13.58 9.68
CA GLY A 78 -15.70 -12.23 10.18
C GLY A 78 -15.71 -11.18 9.07
N ILE A 79 -15.47 -9.94 9.46
CA ILE A 79 -15.44 -8.78 8.56
C ILE A 79 -14.13 -8.03 8.78
N LEU A 80 -13.37 -7.84 7.71
CA LEU A 80 -12.16 -7.02 7.67
C LEU A 80 -12.52 -5.66 7.08
N ILE A 81 -12.19 -4.58 7.77
CA ILE A 81 -12.32 -3.20 7.27
C ILE A 81 -10.93 -2.62 7.13
N LEU A 82 -10.62 -2.09 5.95
CA LEU A 82 -9.36 -1.43 5.62
C LEU A 82 -9.63 0.05 5.34
N GLN A 83 -8.84 0.95 5.90
CA GLN A 83 -9.01 2.40 5.72
C GLN A 83 -7.67 3.09 5.56
N THR A 84 -7.57 4.03 4.62
CA THR A 84 -6.40 4.90 4.48
C THR A 84 -6.85 6.24 3.91
N GLN A 85 -6.12 7.31 4.21
CA GLN A 85 -6.44 8.63 3.64
C GLN A 85 -6.11 8.72 2.15
N TRP A 86 -5.29 7.80 1.62
CA TRP A 86 -5.02 7.76 0.19
C TRP A 86 -6.31 7.53 -0.59
N ASP A 87 -6.69 8.54 -1.40
CA ASP A 87 -7.94 8.58 -2.17
C ASP A 87 -9.23 8.39 -1.35
N GLU A 88 -9.19 8.69 -0.04
CA GLU A 88 -10.28 8.45 0.91
C GLU A 88 -10.77 6.98 0.89
N LEU A 89 -9.83 6.05 0.69
CA LEU A 89 -10.11 4.63 0.54
C LEU A 89 -10.64 4.01 1.84
N SER A 90 -11.81 3.39 1.75
CA SER A 90 -12.38 2.56 2.81
C SER A 90 -13.04 1.32 2.21
N LEU A 91 -12.52 0.14 2.57
CA LEU A 91 -12.93 -1.14 2.01
C LEU A 91 -13.49 -2.04 3.12
N THR A 92 -14.62 -2.68 2.88
CA THR A 92 -15.16 -3.73 3.74
C THR A 92 -15.13 -5.06 3.00
N VAL A 93 -14.49 -6.05 3.61
CA VAL A 93 -14.30 -7.38 3.07
C VAL A 93 -14.91 -8.40 4.02
N TRP A 94 -15.79 -9.23 3.51
CA TRP A 94 -16.39 -10.35 4.22
C TRP A 94 -15.53 -11.59 4.04
N LEU A 95 -15.23 -12.29 5.14
CA LEU A 95 -14.64 -13.62 5.11
C LEU A 95 -15.75 -14.65 5.35
N ALA A 96 -15.91 -15.59 4.41
CA ALA A 96 -16.86 -16.68 4.54
C ALA A 96 -16.23 -18.01 4.10
N GLN A 97 -16.11 -18.94 5.04
CA GLN A 97 -15.50 -20.25 4.86
C GLN A 97 -14.10 -20.19 4.24
N GLY A 98 -13.27 -19.25 4.69
CA GLY A 98 -11.91 -19.06 4.16
C GLY A 98 -11.83 -18.34 2.81
N THR A 99 -12.93 -17.74 2.33
CA THR A 99 -12.96 -16.99 1.06
C THR A 99 -13.35 -15.53 1.29
N PHE A 100 -12.61 -14.61 0.66
CA PHE A 100 -12.83 -13.17 0.79
C PHE A 100 -13.73 -12.62 -0.31
N TYR A 101 -14.66 -11.76 0.09
CA TYR A 101 -15.59 -11.05 -0.80
C TYR A 101 -15.64 -9.58 -0.44
N CYS A 102 -15.49 -8.69 -1.42
CA CYS A 102 -15.71 -7.26 -1.17
C CYS A 102 -17.22 -7.01 -1.01
N SER A 103 -17.61 -6.24 0.01
CA SER A 103 -19.00 -5.86 0.27
C SER A 103 -19.24 -4.35 0.21
N CYS A 104 -18.20 -3.56 0.45
CA CYS A 104 -18.27 -2.11 0.36
C CYS A 104 -16.91 -1.56 -0.07
N LEU A 105 -16.91 -0.57 -0.95
CA LEU A 105 -15.74 0.22 -1.34
C LEU A 105 -16.16 1.68 -1.38
N ASN A 106 -15.48 2.53 -0.61
CA ASN A 106 -15.51 3.97 -0.75
C ASN A 106 -14.18 4.42 -1.34
N LEU A 107 -14.24 5.25 -2.38
CA LEU A 107 -13.07 5.73 -3.11
C LEU A 107 -13.44 7.04 -3.81
N PHE A 108 -12.59 8.07 -3.74
CA PHE A 108 -12.83 9.38 -4.37
C PHE A 108 -14.22 9.97 -4.03
N LYS A 109 -14.68 9.84 -2.78
CA LYS A 109 -16.03 10.25 -2.31
C LYS A 109 -17.21 9.50 -2.92
N GLU A 110 -16.96 8.48 -3.75
CA GLU A 110 -17.98 7.59 -4.26
C GLU A 110 -18.10 6.35 -3.37
N SER A 111 -19.31 5.77 -3.27
CA SER A 111 -19.58 4.60 -2.43
C SER A 111 -20.23 3.49 -3.26
N TYR A 112 -19.55 2.36 -3.34
CA TYR A 112 -19.96 1.14 -4.00
C TYR A 112 -20.31 0.12 -2.93
N LYS A 113 -21.55 -0.38 -2.93
CA LYS A 113 -22.03 -1.35 -1.93
C LYS A 113 -22.66 -2.56 -2.59
N LEU A 114 -22.37 -3.73 -2.03
CA LEU A 114 -23.06 -4.97 -2.34
C LEU A 114 -24.54 -4.83 -1.95
N ARG A 115 -25.44 -5.09 -2.90
CA ARG A 115 -26.89 -5.13 -2.69
C ARG A 115 -27.41 -6.51 -3.04
N LEU A 116 -27.81 -7.28 -2.03
CA LEU A 116 -28.30 -8.65 -2.18
C LEU A 116 -29.83 -8.74 -2.35
N SER A 117 -30.58 -7.66 -2.07
CA SER A 117 -32.05 -7.61 -2.11
C SER A 117 -32.54 -6.44 -2.97
N PRO A 118 -33.58 -6.62 -3.82
CA PRO A 118 -34.39 -7.84 -4.03
C PRO A 118 -33.72 -8.90 -4.94
N GLN A 119 -32.74 -8.50 -5.76
CA GLN A 119 -31.87 -9.39 -6.53
C GLN A 119 -30.45 -8.78 -6.57
N LEU A 120 -29.43 -9.62 -6.75
CA LEU A 120 -28.05 -9.16 -6.91
C LEU A 120 -27.91 -8.33 -8.19
N ASP A 121 -27.52 -7.07 -8.04
CA ASP A 121 -27.08 -6.22 -9.15
C ASP A 121 -25.67 -6.65 -9.59
N ARG A 122 -25.62 -7.55 -10.57
CA ARG A 122 -24.37 -8.16 -11.05
C ARG A 122 -23.42 -7.15 -11.71
N GLU A 123 -23.95 -6.14 -12.38
CA GLU A 123 -23.14 -5.15 -13.09
C GLU A 123 -22.45 -4.21 -12.10
N ASN A 124 -23.22 -3.66 -11.15
CA ASN A 124 -22.66 -2.84 -10.08
C ASN A 124 -21.69 -3.65 -9.21
N TYR A 125 -22.02 -4.91 -8.90
CA TYR A 125 -21.14 -5.75 -8.10
C TYR A 125 -19.87 -6.14 -8.83
N SER A 126 -19.93 -6.43 -10.14
CA SER A 126 -18.74 -6.65 -10.97
C SER A 126 -17.82 -5.43 -10.96
N THR A 127 -18.39 -4.23 -11.08
CA THR A 127 -17.63 -2.97 -11.02
C THR A 127 -16.96 -2.79 -9.66
N LEU A 128 -17.71 -2.98 -8.57
CA LEU A 128 -17.20 -2.93 -7.19
C LEU A 128 -16.01 -3.89 -7.00
N VAL A 129 -16.13 -5.14 -7.48
CA VAL A 129 -15.07 -6.15 -7.31
C VAL A 129 -13.85 -5.82 -8.15
N GLN A 130 -14.01 -5.34 -9.39
CA GLN A 130 -12.89 -4.91 -10.23
C GLN A 130 -12.12 -3.74 -9.60
N LEU A 131 -12.84 -2.74 -9.08
CA LEU A 131 -12.21 -1.61 -8.41
C LEU A 131 -11.53 -2.03 -7.10
N ALA A 132 -12.18 -2.88 -6.30
CA ALA A 132 -11.60 -3.40 -5.07
C ALA A 132 -10.32 -4.21 -5.35
N ARG A 133 -10.31 -5.06 -6.40
CA ARG A 133 -9.12 -5.80 -6.81
C ARG A 133 -7.98 -4.87 -7.17
N PHE A 134 -8.24 -3.89 -8.01
CA PHE A 134 -7.25 -2.90 -8.41
C PHE A 134 -6.65 -2.17 -7.19
N GLN A 135 -7.49 -1.70 -6.26
CA GLN A 135 -7.01 -0.98 -5.08
C GLN A 135 -6.24 -1.89 -4.11
N LEU A 136 -6.70 -3.13 -3.91
CA LEU A 136 -5.99 -4.11 -3.08
C LEU A 136 -4.65 -4.52 -3.68
N GLU A 137 -4.56 -4.65 -5.00
CA GLU A 137 -3.29 -4.91 -5.70
C GLU A 137 -2.32 -3.75 -5.50
N LEU A 138 -2.81 -2.51 -5.62
CA LEU A 138 -2.00 -1.32 -5.43
C LEU A 138 -1.51 -1.17 -3.97
N LEU A 139 -2.38 -1.45 -2.98
CA LEU A 139 -1.99 -1.53 -1.58
C LEU A 139 -0.97 -2.66 -1.34
N ALA A 140 -1.20 -3.85 -1.86
CA ALA A 140 -0.28 -4.97 -1.70
C ALA A 140 1.09 -4.63 -2.33
N GLN A 141 1.10 -3.98 -3.48
CA GLN A 141 2.32 -3.51 -4.14
C GLN A 141 3.10 -2.53 -3.28
N SER A 142 2.46 -1.56 -2.63
CA SER A 142 3.17 -0.58 -1.80
C SER A 142 3.96 -1.27 -0.68
N PHE A 143 3.33 -2.16 0.08
CA PHE A 143 3.99 -2.86 1.19
C PHE A 143 5.00 -3.92 0.73
N ASN A 144 4.82 -4.52 -0.45
CA ASN A 144 5.71 -5.58 -0.93
C ASN A 144 6.88 -5.06 -1.78
N THR A 145 6.98 -3.76 -2.03
CA THR A 145 8.09 -3.18 -2.83
C THR A 145 9.39 -3.11 -2.03
N PRO A 146 10.46 -3.83 -2.40
CA PRO A 146 11.73 -3.78 -1.65
C PRO A 146 12.38 -2.40 -1.66
N LEU A 147 12.31 -1.69 -2.78
CA LEU A 147 12.91 -0.35 -2.92
C LEU A 147 12.24 0.70 -2.02
N LEU A 148 10.93 0.56 -1.74
CA LEU A 148 10.23 1.46 -0.83
C LEU A 148 10.57 1.20 0.64
N ARG A 149 11.26 0.10 0.98
CA ARG A 149 11.78 -0.10 2.33
C ARG A 149 13.00 0.76 2.63
N LEU A 150 13.81 1.06 1.60
CA LEU A 150 15.03 1.87 1.75
C LEU A 150 14.66 3.33 2.12
N PRO A 151 15.05 3.86 3.30
CA PRO A 151 14.69 5.21 3.73
C PRO A 151 15.15 6.30 2.76
N ALA A 152 16.34 6.15 2.16
CA ALA A 152 16.85 7.11 1.19
C ALA A 152 15.96 7.23 -0.05
N ILE A 153 15.42 6.12 -0.56
CA ILE A 153 14.51 6.13 -1.71
C ILE A 153 13.18 6.77 -1.32
N ARG A 154 12.62 6.40 -0.16
CA ARG A 154 11.41 7.03 0.38
C ARG A 154 11.56 8.55 0.47
N ARG A 155 12.66 9.03 1.06
CA ARG A 155 12.94 10.46 1.19
C ARG A 155 13.04 11.14 -0.17
N GLN A 156 13.73 10.52 -1.13
CA GLN A 156 13.90 11.09 -2.47
C GLN A 156 12.56 11.25 -3.22
N LEU A 157 11.66 10.28 -3.11
CA LEU A 157 10.34 10.34 -3.73
C LEU A 157 9.42 11.31 -2.98
N LEU A 158 9.48 11.31 -1.64
CA LEU A 158 8.74 12.24 -0.79
C LEU A 158 9.07 13.70 -1.13
N LEU A 159 10.33 14.03 -1.36
CA LEU A 159 10.74 15.38 -1.79
C LEU A 159 10.10 15.81 -3.12
N THR A 160 9.58 14.88 -3.93
CA THR A 160 8.77 15.22 -5.10
C THR A 160 7.33 15.47 -4.71
N LEU A 161 6.76 14.64 -3.83
CA LEU A 161 5.39 14.82 -3.33
C LEU A 161 5.23 16.16 -2.60
N GLU A 162 6.22 16.55 -1.80
CA GLU A 162 6.23 17.79 -1.01
C GLU A 162 6.40 19.07 -1.87
N LYS A 163 6.73 18.98 -3.16
CA LYS A 163 6.84 20.17 -4.04
C LYS A 163 5.49 20.79 -4.38
N ASN A 164 4.42 20.03 -4.23
CA ASN A 164 3.08 20.44 -4.60
C ASN A 164 2.14 20.14 -3.43
N ASP A 165 1.47 21.17 -2.92
CA ASP A 165 0.55 21.06 -1.79
C ASP A 165 -0.83 20.47 -2.19
N ASP A 166 -1.08 20.21 -3.47
CA ASP A 166 -2.33 19.60 -3.95
C ASP A 166 -2.38 18.09 -3.58
N PRO A 167 -3.29 17.67 -2.68
CA PRO A 167 -3.40 16.27 -2.27
C PRO A 167 -3.77 15.34 -3.43
N LEU A 168 -4.50 15.83 -4.45
CA LEU A 168 -4.86 15.01 -5.62
C LEU A 168 -3.64 14.72 -6.48
N PHE A 169 -2.76 15.71 -6.65
CA PHE A 169 -1.49 15.56 -7.33
C PHE A 169 -0.57 14.59 -6.57
N GLN A 170 -0.45 14.75 -5.25
CA GLN A 170 0.36 13.87 -4.41
C GLN A 170 -0.13 12.42 -4.50
N ASN A 171 -1.44 12.18 -4.37
CA ASN A 171 -2.01 10.84 -4.48
C ASN A 171 -1.80 10.23 -5.88
N CYS A 172 -1.85 11.05 -6.93
CA CYS A 172 -1.55 10.61 -8.29
C CYS A 172 -0.08 10.17 -8.42
N CYS A 173 0.85 11.01 -7.96
CA CYS A 173 2.29 10.73 -7.96
C CYS A 173 2.63 9.48 -7.16
N LEU A 174 2.02 9.32 -5.98
CA LEU A 174 2.17 8.15 -5.13
C LEU A 174 1.83 6.86 -5.88
N GLU A 175 0.68 6.84 -6.59
CA GLU A 175 0.30 5.71 -7.41
C GLU A 175 1.32 5.41 -8.51
N ILE A 176 1.76 6.44 -9.23
CA ILE A 176 2.73 6.28 -10.33
C ILE A 176 4.03 5.69 -9.80
N PHE A 177 4.55 6.20 -8.68
CA PHE A 177 5.78 5.70 -8.08
C PHE A 177 5.64 4.25 -7.64
N ILE A 178 4.55 3.88 -6.97
CA ILE A 178 4.29 2.50 -6.57
C ILE A 178 4.21 1.59 -7.81
N ARG A 179 3.43 1.97 -8.84
CA ARG A 179 3.30 1.16 -10.06
C ARG A 179 4.64 0.95 -10.76
N LEU A 180 5.46 1.99 -10.90
CA LEU A 180 6.75 1.90 -11.57
C LEU A 180 7.77 1.07 -10.77
N LEU A 181 7.85 1.26 -9.45
CA LEU A 181 8.79 0.52 -8.60
C LEU A 181 8.48 -0.99 -8.51
N ASN A 182 7.24 -1.39 -8.77
CA ASN A 182 6.84 -2.80 -8.82
C ASN A 182 7.03 -3.45 -10.20
N GLN A 183 7.60 -2.74 -11.17
CA GLN A 183 7.81 -3.23 -12.53
C GLN A 183 9.30 -3.23 -12.88
N GLU A 184 9.97 -4.32 -12.53
CA GLU A 184 11.37 -4.51 -12.93
C GLU A 184 11.52 -4.31 -14.45
N PRO A 185 12.50 -3.50 -14.89
CA PRO A 185 12.71 -3.20 -16.30
C PRO A 185 13.12 -4.48 -17.03
N GLY A 186 12.54 -4.69 -18.21
CA GLY A 186 12.99 -5.75 -19.11
C GLY A 186 14.44 -5.53 -19.56
N GLY A 187 15.08 -6.56 -20.12
CA GLY A 187 16.47 -6.47 -20.58
C GLY A 187 16.72 -5.30 -21.55
N GLU A 188 15.76 -5.01 -22.43
CA GLU A 188 15.84 -3.85 -23.34
C GLU A 188 15.72 -2.51 -22.59
N GLU A 189 14.87 -2.42 -21.57
CA GLU A 189 14.68 -1.21 -20.76
C GLU A 189 15.90 -0.91 -19.88
N ILE A 190 16.70 -1.91 -19.52
CA ILE A 190 17.98 -1.72 -18.81
C ILE A 190 19.03 -1.12 -19.75
N LEU A 191 19.02 -1.51 -21.03
CA LEU A 191 19.98 -1.04 -22.03
C LEU A 191 19.58 0.30 -22.66
N ASP A 192 18.28 0.56 -22.78
CA ASP A 192 17.70 1.76 -23.36
C ASP A 192 16.62 2.34 -22.44
N GLN A 193 17.02 3.39 -21.72
CA GLN A 193 16.15 4.15 -20.82
C GLN A 193 14.93 4.74 -21.53
N GLU A 194 15.00 5.05 -22.83
CA GLU A 194 13.88 5.63 -23.56
C GLU A 194 12.69 4.66 -23.67
N ILE A 195 12.93 3.35 -23.67
CA ILE A 195 11.88 2.34 -23.68
C ILE A 195 11.11 2.37 -22.35
N PHE A 196 11.84 2.43 -21.23
CA PHE A 196 11.24 2.58 -19.90
C PHE A 196 10.44 3.88 -19.81
N LEU A 197 10.99 4.99 -20.30
CA LEU A 197 10.32 6.29 -20.27
C LEU A 197 9.02 6.30 -21.08
N LYS A 198 8.99 5.66 -22.24
CA LYS A 198 7.76 5.49 -23.02
C LYS A 198 6.71 4.69 -22.24
N ARG A 199 7.11 3.58 -21.60
CA ARG A 199 6.21 2.78 -20.75
C ARG A 199 5.68 3.59 -19.57
N ALA A 200 6.55 4.34 -18.90
CA ALA A 200 6.18 5.17 -17.76
C ALA A 200 5.18 6.26 -18.16
N LYS A 201 5.37 6.88 -19.33
CA LYS A 201 4.45 7.89 -19.86
C LYS A 201 3.07 7.33 -20.21
N ILE A 202 3.01 6.11 -20.75
CA ILE A 202 1.73 5.41 -20.98
C ILE A 202 1.02 5.17 -19.65
N GLN A 203 1.73 4.69 -18.62
CA GLN A 203 1.13 4.50 -17.30
C GLN A 203 0.68 5.79 -16.66
N LEU A 204 1.43 6.88 -16.85
CA LEU A 204 1.03 8.20 -16.39
C LEU A 204 -0.32 8.61 -16.99
N ALA A 205 -0.48 8.43 -18.30
CA ALA A 205 -1.74 8.71 -18.98
C ALA A 205 -2.89 7.80 -18.48
N GLU A 206 -2.62 6.52 -18.22
CA GLU A 206 -3.61 5.59 -17.64
C GLU A 206 -4.07 6.01 -16.25
N VAL A 207 -3.13 6.36 -15.36
CA VAL A 207 -3.44 6.79 -13.99
C VAL A 207 -4.26 8.08 -14.04
N LEU A 208 -3.83 9.07 -14.81
CA LEU A 208 -4.55 10.33 -15.00
C LEU A 208 -5.96 10.11 -15.55
N SER A 209 -6.07 9.34 -16.63
CA SER A 209 -7.34 8.99 -17.26
C SER A 209 -8.31 8.35 -16.26
N ARG A 210 -7.84 7.35 -15.52
CA ARG A 210 -8.67 6.64 -14.54
C ARG A 210 -9.09 7.54 -13.38
N ARG A 211 -8.18 8.32 -12.81
CA ARG A 211 -8.47 9.24 -11.70
C ARG A 211 -9.44 10.34 -12.12
N ALA A 212 -9.24 10.92 -13.30
CA ALA A 212 -10.14 11.94 -13.85
C ALA A 212 -11.57 11.41 -14.11
N ALA A 213 -11.73 10.12 -14.37
CA ALA A 213 -13.05 9.51 -14.48
C ALA A 213 -13.86 9.65 -13.17
N PHE A 214 -13.20 9.56 -12.02
CA PHE A 214 -13.87 9.59 -10.72
C PHE A 214 -14.17 10.99 -10.19
N THR A 215 -13.74 12.05 -10.88
CA THR A 215 -14.04 13.43 -10.49
C THR A 215 -15.37 13.94 -11.07
N VAL A 216 -16.03 13.14 -11.90
CA VAL A 216 -17.25 13.52 -12.63
C VAL A 216 -18.33 12.44 -12.55
N ARG A 217 -19.57 12.83 -12.88
CA ARG A 217 -20.70 11.89 -12.93
C ARG A 217 -20.46 10.76 -13.95
N PRO A 218 -21.03 9.56 -13.73
CA PRO A 218 -20.88 8.38 -14.59
C PRO A 218 -21.02 8.65 -16.10
N GLU A 219 -21.99 9.46 -16.49
CA GLU A 219 -22.28 9.82 -17.89
C GLU A 219 -21.15 10.59 -18.60
N TYR A 220 -20.27 11.28 -17.86
CA TYR A 220 -19.16 12.08 -18.42
C TYR A 220 -17.80 11.40 -18.32
N ARG A 221 -17.70 10.25 -17.61
CA ARG A 221 -16.43 9.58 -17.29
C ARG A 221 -15.55 9.35 -18.52
N SER A 222 -16.11 8.80 -19.59
CA SER A 222 -15.37 8.50 -20.82
C SER A 222 -14.76 9.76 -21.47
N LYS A 223 -15.49 10.88 -21.45
CA LYS A 223 -15.02 12.15 -22.02
C LYS A 223 -13.87 12.73 -21.20
N TYR A 224 -13.99 12.75 -19.87
CA TYR A 224 -12.96 13.27 -18.96
C TYR A 224 -11.72 12.37 -18.91
N SER A 225 -11.91 11.05 -18.93
CA SER A 225 -10.81 10.07 -19.01
C SER A 225 -9.92 10.35 -20.23
N ARG A 226 -10.56 10.48 -21.41
CA ARG A 226 -9.85 10.80 -22.65
C ARG A 226 -9.16 12.17 -22.59
N ALA A 227 -9.84 13.19 -22.08
CA ALA A 227 -9.27 14.53 -21.99
C ALA A 227 -8.02 14.54 -21.10
N ALA A 228 -8.08 13.90 -19.93
CA ALA A 228 -6.95 13.79 -19.01
C ALA A 228 -5.76 13.03 -19.62
N ALA A 229 -6.01 11.96 -20.39
CA ALA A 229 -4.94 11.24 -21.09
C ALA A 229 -4.16 12.13 -22.08
N TYR A 230 -4.82 13.11 -22.72
CA TYR A 230 -4.16 14.06 -23.63
C TYR A 230 -3.32 15.11 -22.89
N CYS A 231 -3.60 15.36 -21.61
CA CYS A 231 -2.87 16.33 -20.78
C CYS A 231 -1.63 15.73 -20.10
N VAL A 232 -1.23 14.50 -20.46
CA VAL A 232 -0.10 13.79 -19.84
C VAL A 232 1.23 14.55 -19.92
N GLU A 233 1.43 15.36 -20.95
CA GLU A 233 2.69 16.09 -21.18
C GLU A 233 3.02 17.09 -20.08
N GLU A 234 2.01 17.76 -19.52
CA GLU A 234 2.19 18.75 -18.46
C GLU A 234 2.75 18.05 -17.20
N LEU A 235 2.12 16.95 -16.81
CA LEU A 235 2.57 16.15 -15.67
C LEU A 235 3.91 15.44 -15.93
N TRP A 236 4.15 15.03 -17.19
CA TRP A 236 5.41 14.39 -17.58
C TRP A 236 6.61 15.30 -17.36
N GLY A 237 6.48 16.61 -17.65
CA GLY A 237 7.54 17.59 -17.42
C GLY A 237 7.97 17.66 -15.95
N GLU A 238 7.01 17.60 -15.02
CA GLU A 238 7.27 17.63 -13.58
C GLU A 238 7.83 16.31 -13.05
N LEU A 239 7.37 15.18 -13.59
CA LEU A 239 7.73 13.84 -13.12
C LEU A 239 8.90 13.20 -13.87
N PHE A 240 9.43 13.83 -14.91
CA PHE A 240 10.53 13.27 -15.69
C PHE A 240 11.73 12.90 -14.81
N ILE A 241 12.21 13.83 -13.98
CA ILE A 241 13.36 13.59 -13.09
C ILE A 241 13.10 12.44 -12.11
N PRO A 242 12.02 12.44 -11.29
CA PRO A 242 11.77 11.35 -10.35
C PRO A 242 11.52 10.00 -11.05
N ILE A 243 10.88 9.97 -12.22
CA ILE A 243 10.71 8.73 -13.01
C ILE A 243 12.06 8.18 -13.48
N ASN A 244 12.97 9.05 -13.92
CA ASN A 244 14.33 8.64 -14.28
C ASN A 244 15.12 8.07 -13.09
N LEU A 245 14.93 8.64 -11.90
CA LEU A 245 15.55 8.13 -10.69
C LEU A 245 15.02 6.74 -10.32
N ILE A 246 13.70 6.51 -10.47
CA ILE A 246 13.09 5.19 -10.30
C ILE A 246 13.72 4.17 -11.26
N TRP A 247 13.89 4.53 -12.54
CA TRP A 247 14.60 3.68 -13.49
C TRP A 247 16.02 3.36 -13.02
N GLY A 248 16.77 4.37 -12.57
CA GLY A 248 18.14 4.18 -12.07
C GLY A 248 18.20 3.22 -10.89
N HIS A 249 17.27 3.30 -9.94
CA HIS A 249 17.18 2.37 -8.81
C HIS A 249 16.85 0.95 -9.26
N LEU A 250 15.88 0.80 -10.17
CA LEU A 250 15.46 -0.50 -10.69
C LEU A 250 16.54 -1.18 -11.55
N ALA A 251 17.19 -0.44 -12.44
CA ALA A 251 18.24 -0.96 -13.32
C ALA A 251 19.48 -1.44 -12.53
N ASN A 252 19.77 -0.80 -11.39
CA ASN A 252 20.88 -1.19 -10.51
C ASN A 252 20.49 -2.21 -9.44
N LEU A 253 19.20 -2.55 -9.29
CA LEU A 253 18.74 -3.51 -8.29
C LEU A 253 19.42 -4.88 -8.38
N PRO A 254 19.64 -5.48 -9.58
CA PRO A 254 20.38 -6.74 -9.70
C PRO A 254 21.82 -6.62 -9.18
N TYR A 255 22.49 -5.51 -9.47
CA TYR A 255 23.85 -5.25 -9.00
C TYR A 255 23.92 -5.13 -7.48
N TYR A 256 22.99 -4.38 -6.86
CA TYR A 256 22.93 -4.27 -5.40
C TYR A 256 22.63 -5.61 -4.73
N ARG A 257 21.66 -6.37 -5.25
CA ARG A 257 21.35 -7.73 -4.76
C ARG A 257 22.56 -8.66 -4.86
N GLN A 258 23.33 -8.58 -5.94
CA GLN A 258 24.55 -9.35 -6.10
C GLN A 258 25.61 -8.93 -5.08
N LYS A 259 25.85 -7.63 -4.89
CA LYS A 259 26.84 -7.13 -3.92
C LYS A 259 26.54 -7.51 -2.48
N ILE A 260 25.25 -7.49 -2.10
CA ILE A 260 24.81 -7.96 -0.78
C ILE A 260 25.09 -9.46 -0.61
N ARG A 261 24.82 -10.28 -1.64
CA ARG A 261 25.07 -11.73 -1.61
C ARG A 261 26.56 -12.10 -1.64
N GLU A 262 27.38 -11.31 -2.31
CA GLU A 262 28.84 -11.52 -2.37
C GLU A 262 29.51 -11.33 -1.00
N GLY A 263 28.82 -10.69 -0.04
CA GLY A 263 29.26 -10.56 1.33
C GLY A 263 30.49 -9.66 1.45
N THR A 264 30.29 -8.37 1.71
CA THR A 264 31.41 -7.49 2.02
C THR A 264 31.86 -7.78 3.46
N PRO A 265 33.16 -7.99 3.75
CA PRO A 265 33.64 -8.10 5.12
C PRO A 265 33.29 -6.82 5.90
N GLY A 266 32.46 -6.95 6.94
CA GLY A 266 32.02 -5.83 7.77
C GLY A 266 30.75 -5.12 7.26
N SER A 267 29.66 -5.88 7.10
CA SER A 267 28.33 -5.31 6.87
C SER A 267 27.73 -4.75 8.15
N PHE A 268 26.84 -3.77 8.00
CA PHE A 268 26.15 -3.12 9.10
C PHE A 268 24.65 -3.10 8.84
N ALA A 269 23.87 -3.19 9.91
CA ALA A 269 22.42 -3.19 9.84
C ALA A 269 21.82 -2.24 10.88
N PHE A 270 20.58 -1.86 10.64
CA PHE A 270 19.66 -1.40 11.67
C PHE A 270 18.29 -2.03 11.42
N GLU A 271 17.45 -2.03 12.43
CA GLU A 271 16.09 -2.58 12.37
C GLU A 271 15.06 -1.46 12.50
N GLU A 272 14.04 -1.50 11.65
CA GLU A 272 12.80 -0.75 11.81
C GLU A 272 11.74 -1.69 12.39
N SER A 273 11.27 -1.40 13.61
CA SER A 273 10.18 -2.13 14.26
C SER A 273 8.88 -1.34 14.08
N TYR A 274 7.92 -1.92 13.38
CA TYR A 274 6.60 -1.37 13.13
C TYR A 274 5.60 -1.99 14.09
N HIS A 275 5.00 -1.18 14.95
CA HIS A 275 4.04 -1.63 15.95
C HIS A 275 2.60 -1.52 15.44
N PRO A 276 1.67 -2.36 15.95
CA PRO A 276 0.26 -2.30 15.56
C PRO A 276 -0.49 -1.01 15.91
N ASP A 277 0.10 -0.11 16.70
CA ASP A 277 -0.44 1.22 16.98
C ASP A 277 0.03 2.29 15.98
N GLY A 278 0.84 1.89 15.00
CA GLY A 278 1.47 2.76 14.01
C GLY A 278 2.76 3.43 14.49
N SER A 279 3.24 3.13 15.71
CA SER A 279 4.55 3.62 16.14
C SER A 279 5.68 2.84 15.44
N VAL A 280 6.77 3.55 15.17
CA VAL A 280 7.96 2.99 14.50
C VAL A 280 9.20 3.28 15.33
N VAL A 281 9.97 2.24 15.63
CA VAL A 281 11.21 2.32 16.41
C VAL A 281 12.39 1.90 15.54
N VAL A 282 13.46 2.70 15.54
CA VAL A 282 14.68 2.42 14.78
C VAL A 282 15.82 2.07 15.73
N SER A 283 16.39 0.87 15.58
CA SER A 283 17.53 0.43 16.40
C SER A 283 18.78 1.27 16.13
N GLU A 284 19.77 1.17 17.00
CA GLU A 284 21.13 1.62 16.68
C GLU A 284 21.73 0.78 15.52
N VAL A 285 22.76 1.32 14.88
CA VAL A 285 23.52 0.59 13.85
C VAL A 285 24.42 -0.44 14.52
N TYR A 286 24.38 -1.69 14.06
CA TYR A 286 25.20 -2.78 14.57
C TYR A 286 25.84 -3.60 13.45
N PRO A 287 26.99 -4.25 13.68
CA PRO A 287 27.64 -5.10 12.69
C PRO A 287 26.86 -6.41 12.50
N VAL A 288 26.84 -6.93 11.28
CA VAL A 288 26.23 -8.22 10.92
C VAL A 288 27.18 -9.08 10.10
N ASP A 289 26.95 -10.39 10.15
CA ASP A 289 27.73 -11.35 9.37
C ASP A 289 27.44 -11.22 7.87
N ALA A 290 28.45 -11.51 7.05
CA ALA A 290 28.37 -11.40 5.59
C ALA A 290 27.32 -12.31 4.93
N ALA A 291 26.80 -13.31 5.66
CA ALA A 291 25.78 -14.23 5.19
C ALA A 291 24.35 -13.75 5.46
N GLU A 292 24.16 -12.72 6.29
CA GLU A 292 22.83 -12.20 6.57
C GLU A 292 22.23 -11.50 5.35
N GLN A 293 20.91 -11.57 5.21
CA GLN A 293 20.15 -10.93 4.13
C GLN A 293 19.10 -9.98 4.72
N PRO A 294 18.73 -8.90 4.03
CA PRO A 294 17.61 -8.08 4.43
C PRO A 294 16.34 -8.93 4.54
N GLU A 295 15.63 -8.81 5.66
CA GLU A 295 14.47 -9.64 5.95
C GLU A 295 13.41 -8.84 6.71
N LEU A 296 12.14 -9.09 6.36
CA LEU A 296 10.99 -8.70 7.16
C LEU A 296 10.57 -9.89 8.03
N VAL A 297 10.75 -9.76 9.33
CA VAL A 297 10.35 -10.76 10.33
C VAL A 297 9.05 -10.31 10.99
N VAL A 298 7.97 -11.05 10.71
CA VAL A 298 6.67 -10.84 11.36
C VAL A 298 6.72 -11.43 12.77
N ARG A 299 6.57 -10.60 13.80
CA ARG A 299 6.50 -11.03 15.21
C ARG A 299 5.12 -10.77 15.79
N LEU A 300 4.82 -11.42 16.93
CA LEU A 300 3.53 -11.32 17.62
C LEU A 300 3.09 -9.89 17.95
N HIS A 301 4.00 -8.95 18.14
CA HIS A 301 3.66 -7.59 18.61
C HIS A 301 4.30 -6.46 17.79
N CYS A 302 5.03 -6.81 16.73
CA CYS A 302 5.60 -5.88 15.78
C CYS A 302 6.12 -6.64 14.55
N ASP A 303 6.17 -5.95 13.42
CA ASP A 303 6.94 -6.39 12.27
C ASP A 303 8.32 -5.74 12.33
N VAL A 304 9.38 -6.52 12.11
CA VAL A 304 10.75 -6.01 12.15
C VAL A 304 11.37 -6.16 10.78
N TYR A 305 11.72 -5.03 10.17
CA TYR A 305 12.51 -5.03 8.94
C TYR A 305 13.97 -4.75 9.26
N ARG A 306 14.83 -5.69 8.89
CA ARG A 306 16.28 -5.53 8.98
C ARG A 306 16.83 -5.12 7.62
N GLU A 307 17.45 -3.95 7.57
CA GLU A 307 18.14 -3.46 6.39
C GLU A 307 19.65 -3.65 6.56
N ILE A 308 20.32 -4.15 5.51
CA ILE A 308 21.76 -4.45 5.54
C ILE A 308 22.49 -3.58 4.51
N PHE A 309 23.57 -2.96 4.97
CA PHE A 309 24.41 -2.04 4.21
C PHE A 309 25.84 -2.53 4.09
N PRO A 310 26.54 -2.14 3.01
CA PRO A 310 27.91 -2.56 2.75
C PRO A 310 28.93 -1.93 3.72
N ASP A 311 28.60 -0.79 4.35
CA ASP A 311 29.48 -0.07 5.27
C ASP A 311 28.71 0.73 6.34
N TYR A 312 29.42 1.07 7.43
CA TYR A 312 28.86 1.78 8.58
C TYR A 312 28.33 3.18 8.22
N HIS A 313 29.02 3.92 7.35
CA HIS A 313 28.63 5.29 7.02
C HIS A 313 27.30 5.32 6.26
N THR A 314 27.10 4.38 5.35
CA THR A 314 25.85 4.22 4.61
C THR A 314 24.71 3.79 5.52
N ALA A 315 24.95 2.87 6.46
CA ALA A 315 23.98 2.48 7.48
C ALA A 315 23.56 3.67 8.37
N VAL A 316 24.54 4.44 8.86
CA VAL A 316 24.28 5.65 9.68
C VAL A 316 23.50 6.71 8.89
N ALA A 317 23.83 6.92 7.61
CA ALA A 317 23.12 7.88 6.77
C ALA A 317 21.65 7.48 6.57
N ASN A 318 21.37 6.22 6.23
CA ASN A 318 20.00 5.74 6.05
C ASN A 318 19.22 5.73 7.37
N ARG A 319 19.85 5.35 8.48
CA ARG A 319 19.26 5.45 9.82
C ARG A 319 18.86 6.88 10.14
N LYS A 320 19.74 7.85 9.85
CA LYS A 320 19.45 9.27 10.08
C LYS A 320 18.23 9.72 9.28
N ILE A 321 18.13 9.33 8.01
CA ILE A 321 16.97 9.63 7.15
C ILE A 321 15.69 9.00 7.72
N ALA A 322 15.74 7.73 8.15
CA ALA A 322 14.62 7.05 8.78
C ALA A 322 14.14 7.81 10.03
N MET A 323 15.06 8.19 10.92
CA MET A 323 14.73 8.97 12.12
C MET A 323 14.16 10.36 11.80
N GLU A 324 14.68 11.04 10.78
CA GLU A 324 14.16 12.34 10.33
C GLU A 324 12.72 12.23 9.81
N LEU A 325 12.45 11.22 8.98
CA LEU A 325 11.11 10.92 8.49
C LEU A 325 10.16 10.58 9.66
N ILE A 326 10.55 9.70 10.58
CA ILE A 326 9.72 9.38 11.76
C ILE A 326 9.44 10.65 12.58
N ARG A 327 10.44 11.49 12.82
CA ARG A 327 10.25 12.74 13.56
C ARG A 327 9.28 13.68 12.85
N GLN A 328 9.35 13.79 11.53
CA GLN A 328 8.47 14.65 10.73
C GLN A 328 7.01 14.18 10.78
N PHE A 329 6.75 12.87 10.79
CA PHE A 329 5.40 12.31 10.64
C PHE A 329 4.79 11.71 11.93
N HIS A 330 5.61 11.42 12.94
CA HIS A 330 5.19 10.86 14.23
C HIS A 330 5.66 11.70 15.44
N GLY A 331 6.58 12.65 15.23
CA GLY A 331 7.26 13.38 16.31
C GLY A 331 6.53 14.61 16.85
N GLU A 332 5.33 14.95 16.36
CA GLU A 332 4.50 16.01 16.92
C GLU A 332 3.35 15.46 17.78
N GLU A 333 3.69 14.98 18.97
CA GLU A 333 2.82 15.22 20.13
C GLU A 333 3.05 16.66 20.60
N LYS A 334 2.02 17.51 20.44
CA LYS A 334 1.70 18.68 21.29
C LYS A 334 2.88 19.45 21.89
N ASN A 335 3.30 20.52 21.24
CA ASN A 335 3.85 21.71 21.93
C ASN A 335 2.91 22.93 21.85
N ASP A 336 1.60 22.69 21.79
CA ASP A 336 0.61 23.66 22.27
C ASP A 336 0.50 23.51 23.79
N ARG A 337 1.37 24.23 24.51
CA ARG A 337 1.18 24.79 25.87
C ARG A 337 2.46 25.48 26.35
N ILE A 338 2.58 26.78 26.07
CA ILE A 338 2.84 27.81 27.10
C ILE A 338 1.81 28.92 26.88
#